data_AF-A0A427L557-F1
#
_entry.id   AF-A0A427L557-F1
#
_cell.length_a   1.000
_cell.length_b   1.000
_cell.length_c   1.000
_cell.angle_alpha   90.00
_cell.angle_beta   90.00
_cell.angle_gamma   90.00
#
_symmetry.space_group_name_H-M   'P 1'
#
loop_
_entity.id
_entity.type
_entity.pdbx_description
1 polymer ?
#
loop_
_entity_poly.entity_id
_entity_poly.type
_entity_poly.pdbx_seq_one_letter_code
_entity_poly.pdbx_strand_id
1 'polypeptide(L)'
;MSQREATATRVAAYINHAEQSLDEALSRTSILVSELPSLQRDAGLNAAWAQPAVASVCVALNNLTSARAALIDAHKSLSAVQRKLGVTTLETPNNDKPAETGPFARQAEAAVVVPMRA
;
A
#
# COMPACT_ATOMS: atom_id res chain seq x y z
N MET A 1 -8.96 1.80 -30.61
CA MET A 1 -7.88 1.44 -29.67
C MET A 1 -6.71 0.90 -30.47
N SER A 2 -5.53 1.51 -30.35
CA SER A 2 -4.32 1.07 -31.07
C SER A 2 -3.66 -0.13 -30.38
N GLN A 3 -2.83 -0.92 -31.10
CA GLN A 3 -2.07 -2.03 -30.50
C GLN A 3 -1.16 -1.55 -29.36
N ARG A 4 -0.64 -0.32 -29.47
CA ARG A 4 0.17 0.34 -28.44
C ARG A 4 -0.64 0.66 -27.18
N GLU A 5 -1.84 1.23 -27.33
CA GLU A 5 -2.76 1.46 -26.21
C GLU A 5 -3.16 0.15 -25.52
N ALA A 6 -3.52 -0.88 -26.29
CA ALA A 6 -3.89 -2.19 -25.72
C ALA A 6 -2.74 -2.82 -24.91
N THR A 7 -1.50 -2.65 -25.39
CA THR A 7 -0.31 -3.12 -24.67
C THR A 7 -0.09 -2.33 -23.39
N ALA A 8 -0.19 -1.00 -23.44
CA ALA A 8 -0.03 -0.14 -22.27
C ALA A 8 -1.08 -0.42 -21.19
N THR A 9 -2.36 -0.60 -21.57
CA THR A 9 -3.43 -0.99 -20.66
C THR A 9 -3.13 -2.32 -19.98
N ARG A 10 -2.62 -3.30 -20.73
CA ARG A 10 -2.26 -4.61 -20.18
C ARG A 10 -1.09 -4.51 -19.19
N VAL A 11 -0.06 -3.74 -19.51
CA VAL A 11 1.08 -3.51 -18.61
C VAL A 11 0.62 -2.82 -17.31
N ALA A 12 -0.24 -1.80 -17.40
CA ALA A 12 -0.81 -1.13 -16.24
C ALA A 12 -1.61 -2.10 -15.35
N ALA A 13 -2.43 -2.96 -15.97
CA ALA A 13 -3.16 -3.99 -15.23
C ALA A 13 -2.22 -4.97 -14.51
N TYR A 14 -1.13 -5.40 -15.14
CA TYR A 14 -0.18 -6.33 -14.52
C TYR A 14 0.53 -5.73 -13.30
N ILE A 15 0.98 -4.48 -13.37
CA ILE A 15 1.69 -3.88 -12.22
C ILE A 15 0.74 -3.62 -11.06
N ASN A 16 -0.49 -3.15 -11.32
CA ASN A 16 -1.51 -2.98 -10.29
C ASN A 16 -1.85 -4.31 -9.61
N HIS A 17 -2.04 -5.37 -10.40
CA HIS A 17 -2.31 -6.70 -9.85
C HIS A 17 -1.12 -7.23 -9.03
N ALA A 18 0.11 -6.97 -9.45
CA ALA A 18 1.30 -7.37 -8.70
C ALA A 18 1.42 -6.62 -7.36
N GLU A 19 1.17 -5.30 -7.33
CA GLU A 19 1.12 -4.51 -6.10
C GLU A 19 0.04 -5.03 -5.14
N GLN A 20 -1.16 -5.30 -5.65
CA GLN A 20 -2.27 -5.83 -4.85
C GLN A 20 -1.97 -7.23 -4.30
N SER A 21 -1.32 -8.08 -5.08
CA SER A 21 -0.89 -9.41 -4.63
C SER A 21 0.14 -9.33 -3.49
N LEU A 22 1.04 -8.35 -3.53
CA LEU A 22 1.98 -8.10 -2.43
C LEU A 22 1.29 -7.58 -1.18
N ASP A 23 0.26 -6.73 -1.32
CA ASP A 23 -0.54 -6.25 -0.19
C ASP A 23 -1.30 -7.38 0.50
N GLU A 24 -1.88 -8.31 -0.26
CA GLU A 24 -2.48 -9.52 0.29
C GLU A 24 -1.46 -10.42 0.98
N ALA A 25 -0.27 -10.61 0.38
CA ALA A 25 0.79 -11.40 0.96
C ALA A 25 1.30 -10.79 2.28
N LEU A 26 1.47 -9.47 2.34
CA LEU A 26 1.83 -8.74 3.56
C LEU A 26 0.81 -8.95 4.67
N SER A 27 -0.48 -8.83 4.34
CA SER A 27 -1.58 -9.04 5.29
C SER A 27 -1.54 -10.45 5.88
N ARG A 28 -1.53 -11.48 5.01
CA ARG A 28 -1.52 -12.89 5.44
C ARG A 28 -0.27 -13.25 6.25
N THR A 29 0.88 -12.73 5.86
CA THR A 29 2.16 -12.96 6.56
C THR A 29 2.18 -12.27 7.93
N SER A 30 1.56 -11.09 8.04
CA SER A 30 1.41 -10.38 9.32
C SER A 30 0.51 -11.14 10.30
N ILE A 31 -0.58 -11.73 9.79
CA ILE A 31 -1.44 -12.61 10.59
C ILE A 31 -0.66 -13.85 11.05
N LEU A 32 0.11 -14.48 10.14
CA LEU A 32 0.91 -15.64 10.50
C LEU A 32 1.87 -15.36 11.66
N VAL A 33 2.61 -14.23 11.62
CA VAL A 33 3.56 -13.91 12.70
C VAL A 33 2.87 -13.57 14.02
N SER A 34 1.66 -12.99 13.98
CA SER A 34 0.90 -12.70 15.21
C SER A 34 0.34 -13.95 15.89
N GLU A 35 0.05 -15.00 15.12
CA GLU A 35 -0.52 -16.25 15.64
C GLU A 35 0.54 -17.15 16.30
N LEU A 36 1.79 -17.11 15.85
CA LEU A 36 2.86 -18.00 16.35
C LEU A 36 3.07 -17.94 17.88
N PRO A 37 3.12 -16.76 18.54
CA PRO A 37 3.22 -16.70 20.00
C PRO A 37 1.96 -17.21 20.72
N SER A 38 0.77 -17.05 20.13
CA SER A 38 -0.48 -17.58 20.69
C SER A 38 -0.51 -19.10 20.63
N LEU A 39 -0.19 -19.68 19.47
CA LEU A 39 -0.06 -21.13 19.30
C LEU A 39 0.93 -21.74 20.30
N GLN A 40 2.08 -21.08 20.52
CA GLN A 40 3.07 -21.55 21.48
C GLN A 40 2.53 -21.58 22.91
N ARG A 41 1.79 -20.54 23.32
CA ARG A 41 1.15 -20.46 24.65
C ARG A 41 0.09 -21.54 24.82
N ASP A 42 -0.77 -21.70 23.82
CA ASP A 42 -1.87 -22.68 23.85
C ASP A 42 -1.35 -24.12 23.89
N ALA A 43 -0.20 -24.38 23.25
CA ALA A 43 0.48 -25.66 23.27
C ALA A 43 1.27 -25.92 24.57
N GLY A 44 1.32 -24.98 25.52
CA GLY A 44 2.10 -25.11 26.76
C GLY A 44 3.61 -25.19 26.52
N LEU A 45 4.09 -24.68 25.37
CA LEU A 45 5.49 -24.72 24.98
C LEU A 45 6.26 -23.55 25.57
N ASN A 46 7.58 -23.72 25.70
CA ASN A 46 8.45 -22.66 26.19
C ASN A 46 8.54 -21.48 25.19
N ALA A 47 8.95 -20.32 25.71
CA ALA A 47 9.02 -19.05 24.98
C ALA A 47 9.92 -19.08 23.73
N ALA A 48 10.87 -20.01 23.65
CA ALA A 48 11.87 -20.07 22.59
C ALA A 48 11.45 -20.96 21.40
N TRP A 49 10.38 -21.75 21.53
CA TRP A 49 10.01 -22.75 20.52
C TRP A 49 9.64 -22.13 19.17
N ALA A 50 8.82 -21.09 19.15
CA ALA A 50 8.37 -20.40 17.95
C ALA A 50 9.36 -19.32 17.47
N GLN A 51 10.36 -18.96 18.28
CA GLN A 51 11.25 -17.83 18.00
C GLN A 51 11.95 -17.93 16.63
N PRO A 52 12.51 -19.09 16.20
CA PRO A 52 13.11 -19.21 14.87
C PRO A 52 12.09 -18.98 13.75
N ALA A 53 10.87 -19.49 13.91
CA ALA A 53 9.79 -19.30 12.95
C ALA A 53 9.36 -17.83 12.87
N VAL A 54 9.18 -17.17 14.02
CA VAL A 54 8.90 -15.72 14.09
C VAL A 54 9.98 -14.92 13.36
N ALA A 55 11.26 -15.22 13.62
CA ALA A 55 12.36 -14.55 12.94
C ALA A 55 12.32 -14.73 11.42
N SER A 56 12.08 -15.96 10.93
CA SER A 56 11.95 -16.22 9.49
C SER A 56 10.77 -15.49 8.86
N VAL A 57 9.62 -15.42 9.54
CA VAL A 57 8.45 -14.69 9.03
C VAL A 57 8.70 -13.17 9.01
N CYS A 58 9.39 -12.63 10.00
CA CYS A 58 9.82 -11.21 9.99
C CYS A 58 10.76 -10.90 8.82
N VAL A 59 11.69 -11.80 8.48
CA VAL A 59 12.53 -11.65 7.28
C VAL A 59 11.68 -11.66 6.00
N ALA A 60 10.69 -12.55 5.92
CA ALA A 60 9.75 -12.58 4.79
C ALA A 60 8.96 -11.28 4.66
N LEU A 61 8.45 -10.72 5.77
CA LEU A 61 7.78 -9.41 5.79
C LEU A 61 8.68 -8.30 5.25
N ASN A 62 9.94 -8.25 5.68
CA ASN A 62 10.89 -7.26 5.18
C ASN A 62 11.14 -7.39 3.67
N ASN A 63 11.20 -8.63 3.16
CA ASN A 63 11.36 -8.86 1.72
C ASN A 63 10.11 -8.42 0.94
N LEU A 64 8.92 -8.70 1.45
CA LEU A 64 7.65 -8.28 0.85
C LEU A 64 7.52 -6.75 0.82
N THR A 65 7.85 -6.05 1.91
CA THR A 65 7.81 -4.58 1.94
C THR A 65 8.83 -3.96 0.99
N SER A 66 10.03 -4.55 0.89
CA SER A 66 11.05 -4.12 -0.07
C SER A 66 10.61 -4.34 -1.52
N ALA A 67 10.01 -5.50 -1.83
CA ALA A 67 9.47 -5.80 -3.15
C ALA A 67 8.36 -4.83 -3.54
N ARG A 68 7.48 -4.48 -2.59
CA ARG A 68 6.41 -3.50 -2.81
C ARG A 68 6.96 -2.11 -3.14
N ALA A 69 7.96 -1.66 -2.41
CA ALA A 69 8.62 -0.38 -2.70
C ALA A 69 9.21 -0.35 -4.11
N ALA A 70 9.88 -1.43 -4.53
CA ALA A 70 10.43 -1.55 -5.88
C ALA A 70 9.34 -1.53 -6.96
N LEU A 71 8.18 -2.16 -6.74
CA LEU A 71 7.05 -2.10 -7.68
C LEU A 71 6.46 -0.70 -7.80
N ILE A 72 6.30 0.01 -6.67
CA ILE A 72 5.80 1.40 -6.69
C ILE A 72 6.73 2.31 -7.51
N ASP A 73 8.04 2.14 -7.38
CA ASP A 73 9.00 2.93 -8.14
C ASP A 73 9.03 2.53 -9.64
N ALA A 74 8.84 1.24 -9.94
CA ALA A 74 8.62 0.78 -11.30
C ALA A 74 7.33 1.36 -11.91
N HIS A 75 6.25 1.43 -11.13
CA HIS A 75 4.96 2.00 -11.54
C HIS A 75 5.11 3.48 -11.88
N LYS A 76 5.69 4.29 -11.01
CA LYS A 76 6.00 5.71 -11.28
C LYS A 76 6.82 5.88 -12.57
N SER A 77 7.81 5.00 -12.77
CA SER A 77 8.67 5.03 -13.97
C SER A 77 7.88 4.67 -15.24
N LEU A 78 6.98 3.68 -15.17
CA LEU A 78 6.09 3.33 -16.28
C LEU A 78 5.12 4.46 -16.64
N SER A 79 4.56 5.17 -15.65
CA SER A 79 3.72 6.35 -15.90
C SER A 79 4.50 7.47 -16.61
N ALA A 80 5.80 7.59 -16.36
CA ALA A 80 6.66 8.52 -17.11
C ALA A 80 6.90 8.05 -18.56
N VAL A 81 7.08 6.76 -18.80
CA VAL A 81 7.22 6.18 -20.14
C VAL A 81 5.94 6.32 -20.95
N GLN A 82 4.76 6.04 -20.36
CA GLN A 82 3.46 6.20 -21.02
C GLN A 82 3.23 7.63 -21.53
N ARG A 83 3.55 8.64 -20.71
CA ARG A 83 3.50 10.06 -21.09
C ARG A 83 4.39 10.38 -22.29
N LYS A 84 5.62 9.85 -22.33
CA LYS A 84 6.55 10.04 -23.47
C LYS A 84 6.05 9.37 -24.76
N LEU A 85 5.32 8.27 -24.64
CA LEU A 85 4.75 7.53 -25.77
C LEU A 85 3.41 8.10 -26.26
N GLY A 86 2.86 9.12 -25.60
CA GLY A 86 1.54 9.67 -25.91
C GLY A 86 0.40 8.69 -25.64
N VAL A 87 0.62 7.66 -24.82
CA VAL A 87 -0.39 6.68 -24.48
C VAL A 87 -1.00 7.06 -23.14
N THR A 88 -2.24 7.54 -23.16
CA THR A 88 -3.02 7.78 -21.94
C THR A 88 -3.85 6.54 -21.63
N THR A 89 -3.42 5.79 -20.62
CA THR A 89 -4.33 4.85 -19.95
C THR A 89 -5.20 5.69 -19.02
N LEU A 90 -6.52 5.73 -19.26
CA LEU A 90 -7.47 6.20 -18.26
C LEU A 90 -7.34 5.25 -17.07
N GLU A 91 -6.63 5.67 -16.03
CA GLU A 91 -6.83 5.09 -14.70
C GLU A 91 -8.30 5.38 -14.38
N THR A 92 -9.16 4.38 -14.55
CA THR A 92 -10.51 4.47 -14.05
C THR A 92 -10.35 4.59 -12.55
N PRO A 93 -10.68 5.74 -11.93
CA PRO A 93 -10.58 5.86 -10.51
C PRO A 93 -11.75 5.06 -9.96
N ASN A 94 -11.58 3.75 -9.81
CA ASN A 94 -12.46 2.95 -8.96
C ASN A 94 -12.09 3.16 -7.48
N ASN A 95 -11.78 4.42 -7.17
CA ASN A 95 -11.66 4.96 -5.85
C ASN A 95 -12.91 5.85 -5.75
N ASP A 96 -13.98 5.30 -5.20
CA ASP A 96 -14.92 6.07 -4.40
C ASP A 96 -14.14 6.66 -3.22
N LYS A 97 -13.18 7.53 -3.49
CA LYS A 97 -12.64 8.44 -2.49
C LYS A 97 -13.74 9.50 -2.41
N PRO A 98 -14.64 9.46 -1.41
CA PRO A 98 -15.54 10.58 -1.21
C PRO A 98 -14.67 11.84 -1.18
N ALA A 99 -15.09 12.86 -1.93
CA ALA A 99 -14.48 14.18 -1.88
C ALA A 99 -14.13 14.47 -0.41
N GLU A 100 -12.89 14.87 -0.13
CA GLU A 100 -12.47 15.24 1.22
C GLU A 100 -13.25 16.47 1.68
N THR A 101 -14.49 16.27 2.11
CA THR A 101 -15.25 17.13 2.99
C THR A 101 -15.11 16.56 4.39
N GLY A 102 -13.87 16.42 4.84
CA GLY A 102 -13.54 16.07 6.21
C GLY A 102 -13.54 17.31 7.11
N PRO A 103 -13.74 17.17 8.44
CA PRO A 103 -13.95 18.31 9.36
C PRO A 103 -12.77 19.28 9.49
N PHE A 104 -11.62 18.94 8.92
CA PHE A 104 -10.37 19.70 9.07
C PHE A 104 -10.06 20.66 7.90
N ALA A 105 -10.95 20.76 6.91
CA ALA A 105 -10.77 21.66 5.76
C ALA A 105 -11.07 23.15 6.06
N ARG A 106 -11.41 23.53 7.31
CA ARG A 106 -11.84 24.90 7.67
C ARG A 106 -11.15 25.51 8.89
N GLN A 107 -9.82 25.35 9.01
CA GLN A 107 -9.07 26.02 10.08
C GLN A 107 -7.93 26.94 9.61
N ALA A 108 -7.77 27.17 8.30
CA ALA A 108 -6.73 28.08 7.79
C ALA A 108 -7.16 29.55 7.63
N GLU A 109 -8.44 29.90 7.81
CA GLU A 109 -8.92 31.29 7.72
C GLU A 109 -9.83 31.63 8.90
N ALA A 110 -9.24 31.91 10.07
CA ALA A 110 -9.80 32.82 11.08
C ALA A 110 -8.83 32.92 12.29
N ALA A 111 -7.70 33.59 12.11
CA ALA A 111 -6.92 34.11 13.22
C ALA A 111 -6.77 35.62 13.04
N VAL A 112 -7.88 36.35 13.23
CA VAL A 112 -7.89 37.82 13.30
C VAL A 112 -8.80 38.26 14.45
N VAL A 113 -8.13 38.75 15.50
CA VAL A 113 -8.57 39.73 16.51
C VAL A 113 -9.63 39.29 17.54
N VAL A 114 -9.15 39.05 18.78
CA VAL A 114 -9.97 39.11 20.00
C VAL A 114 -9.90 40.54 20.55
N PRO A 115 -11.02 41.29 20.69
CA PRO A 115 -11.02 42.53 21.45
C PRO A 115 -11.16 42.22 22.95
N MET A 116 -10.23 42.73 23.75
CA MET A 116 -10.34 42.77 25.21
C MET A 116 -11.36 43.85 25.58
N ARG A 117 -12.43 43.48 26.30
CA ARG A 117 -13.46 44.42 26.77
C ARG A 117 -13.39 44.63 28.27
N ALA A 118 -13.47 45.91 28.61
CA ALA A 118 -13.69 46.61 29.89
C ALA A 118 -12.59 46.48 30.94
#